data_AF-B9THL5-F1
#
_entry.id   AF-B9THL5-F1
#
_cell.length_a   1.000
_cell.length_b   1.000
_cell.length_c   1.000
_cell.angle_alpha   90.00
_cell.angle_beta   90.00
_cell.angle_gamma   90.00
#
_symmetry.space_group_name_H-M   'P 1'
#
loop_
_entity.id
_entity.type
_entity.pdbx_description
1 polymer ?
#
loop_
_entity_poly.entity_id
_entity_poly.type
_entity_poly.pdbx_seq_one_letter_code
_entity_poly.pdbx_strand_id
1 'polypeptide(L)'
;VRGNYYLSINQLGAGSAWRRTVGQEVYSPLLLAFTHEKEEKWRASYSTKGTAMDPAYSLPLNVAMITLQELNDGSVLLRLAHLYEEGEDAKYSALAKVELKKMFSEKTVRICI
;
A
#
# COMPACT_ATOMS: atom_id res chain seq x y z
N VAL A 1 7.35 -14.24 -25.88
CA VAL A 1 6.78 -13.63 -24.66
C VAL A 1 7.83 -13.70 -23.55
N ARG A 2 8.01 -12.65 -22.73
CA ARG A 2 8.95 -12.60 -21.59
C ARG A 2 8.17 -12.26 -20.33
N GLY A 3 8.45 -12.95 -19.22
CA GLY A 3 7.80 -12.74 -17.93
C GLY A 3 8.61 -13.39 -16.81
N ASN A 4 8.15 -13.21 -15.56
CA ASN A 4 8.80 -13.75 -14.37
C ASN A 4 7.84 -14.67 -13.61
N TYR A 5 8.41 -15.68 -12.95
CA TYR A 5 7.71 -16.53 -11.99
C TYR A 5 8.44 -16.48 -10.67
N TYR A 6 7.69 -16.49 -9.58
CA TYR A 6 8.21 -16.45 -8.22
C TYR A 6 7.82 -17.75 -7.52
N LEU A 7 8.80 -18.45 -6.95
CA LEU A 7 8.61 -19.69 -6.22
C LEU A 7 9.24 -19.56 -4.84
N SER A 8 8.53 -20.06 -3.82
CA SER A 8 9.03 -20.11 -2.44
C SER A 8 8.57 -21.39 -1.76
N ILE A 9 9.46 -22.00 -1.00
CA ILE A 9 9.20 -23.20 -0.20
C ILE A 9 9.06 -22.75 1.26
N ASN A 10 7.89 -22.98 1.85
CA ASN A 10 7.57 -22.54 3.20
C ASN A 10 7.14 -23.74 4.05
N GLN A 11 7.30 -23.61 5.37
CA GLN A 11 6.73 -24.57 6.31
C GLN A 11 5.20 -24.59 6.20
N LEU A 12 4.58 -25.70 6.61
CA LEU A 12 3.13 -25.85 6.59
C LEU A 12 2.48 -24.71 7.39
N GLY A 13 1.54 -24.00 6.77
CA GLY A 13 0.84 -22.85 7.35
C GLY A 13 1.55 -21.49 7.23
N ALA A 14 2.82 -21.45 6.81
CA ALA A 14 3.58 -20.18 6.68
C ALA A 14 3.55 -19.58 5.26
N GLY A 15 3.12 -20.36 4.26
CA GLY A 15 3.16 -19.93 2.85
C GLY A 15 2.14 -18.85 2.47
N SER A 16 1.07 -18.68 3.24
CA SER A 16 0.02 -17.69 2.98
C SER A 16 0.57 -16.27 3.06
N ALA A 17 1.33 -15.95 4.10
CA ALA A 17 1.95 -14.64 4.26
C ALA A 17 2.84 -14.25 3.07
N TRP A 18 3.66 -15.19 2.58
CA TRP A 18 4.50 -14.96 1.41
C TRP A 18 3.66 -14.70 0.15
N ARG A 19 2.62 -15.51 -0.12
CA ARG A 19 1.76 -15.34 -1.29
C ARG A 19 1.03 -14.00 -1.30
N ARG A 20 0.47 -13.58 -0.15
CA ARG A 20 -0.30 -12.33 -0.06
C ARG A 20 0.59 -11.10 -0.17
N THR A 21 1.75 -11.10 0.50
CA THR A 21 2.69 -9.97 0.46
C THR A 21 3.36 -9.84 -0.91
N VAL A 22 4.00 -10.91 -1.41
CA VAL A 22 4.69 -10.86 -2.71
C VAL A 22 3.70 -10.69 -3.86
N GLY A 23 2.51 -11.28 -3.76
CA GLY A 23 1.45 -11.06 -4.75
C GLY A 23 1.06 -9.59 -4.88
N GLN A 24 0.96 -8.86 -3.76
CA GLN A 24 0.67 -7.42 -3.78
C GLN A 24 1.85 -6.59 -4.32
N GLU A 25 3.08 -6.92 -3.95
CA GLU A 25 4.28 -6.24 -4.47
C GLU A 25 4.44 -6.42 -5.99
N VAL A 26 4.10 -7.61 -6.51
CA VAL A 26 4.12 -7.90 -7.95
C VAL A 26 2.98 -7.18 -8.67
N TYR A 27 1.79 -7.06 -8.05
CA TYR A 27 0.67 -6.33 -8.62
C TYR A 27 0.92 -4.81 -8.67
N SER A 28 1.59 -4.25 -7.65
CA SER A 28 1.83 -2.81 -7.49
C SER A 28 3.33 -2.51 -7.32
N PRO A 29 4.15 -2.57 -8.39
CA PRO A 29 5.57 -2.27 -8.31
C PRO A 29 5.85 -0.78 -8.08
N LEU A 30 7.05 -0.45 -7.62
CA LEU A 30 7.50 0.93 -7.48
C LEU A 30 7.52 1.64 -8.85
N LEU A 31 7.06 2.89 -8.86
CA LEU A 31 7.10 3.74 -10.04
C LEU A 31 8.45 4.48 -10.10
N LEU A 32 9.13 4.35 -11.23
CA LEU A 32 10.38 5.04 -11.50
C LEU A 32 10.13 6.24 -12.40
N ALA A 33 10.62 7.42 -11.99
CA ALA A 33 10.59 8.64 -12.77
C ALA A 33 12.02 9.18 -12.90
N PHE A 34 12.41 9.60 -14.10
CA PHE A 34 13.77 10.03 -14.41
C PHE A 34 13.78 11.46 -14.94
N THR A 35 14.78 12.22 -14.54
CA THR A 35 15.10 13.55 -15.08
C THR A 35 16.61 13.76 -15.01
N HIS A 36 17.12 14.77 -15.73
CA HIS A 36 18.53 15.11 -15.72
C HIS A 36 18.74 16.51 -15.14
N GLU A 37 19.30 16.57 -13.94
CA GLU A 37 19.58 17.80 -13.20
C GLU A 37 20.85 17.62 -12.37
N LYS A 38 21.46 18.73 -11.94
CA LYS A 38 22.54 18.68 -10.95
C LYS A 38 21.96 18.31 -9.58
N GLU A 39 22.58 17.35 -8.88
CA GLU A 39 22.11 16.85 -7.59
C GLU A 39 21.89 17.97 -6.56
N GLU A 40 22.84 18.89 -6.43
CA GLU A 40 22.75 20.02 -5.48
C GLU A 40 21.53 20.90 -5.76
N LYS A 41 21.33 21.25 -7.03
CA LYS A 41 20.19 22.07 -7.47
C LYS A 41 18.87 21.34 -7.24
N TRP A 42 18.83 20.04 -7.47
CA TRP A 42 17.65 19.20 -7.22
C TRP A 42 17.31 19.14 -5.73
N ARG A 43 18.29 18.80 -4.88
CA ARG A 43 18.10 18.72 -3.42
C ARG A 43 17.72 20.05 -2.79
N ALA A 44 18.20 21.17 -3.35
CA ALA A 44 17.83 22.51 -2.89
C ALA A 44 16.40 22.90 -3.28
N SER A 45 15.84 22.30 -4.33
CA SER A 45 14.54 22.71 -4.91
C SER A 45 13.38 21.76 -4.58
N TYR A 46 13.67 20.50 -4.23
CA TYR A 46 12.66 19.45 -4.08
C TYR A 46 12.86 18.63 -2.81
N SER A 47 11.74 18.17 -2.23
CA SER A 47 11.79 17.13 -1.20
C SER A 47 12.19 15.80 -1.83
N THR A 48 13.20 15.14 -1.25
CA THR A 48 13.74 13.87 -1.75
C THR A 48 13.15 12.63 -1.08
N LYS A 49 12.34 12.84 -0.03
CA LYS A 49 11.56 11.81 0.66
C LYS A 49 10.24 12.41 1.11
N GLY A 50 9.18 11.63 1.06
CA GLY A 50 7.86 12.08 1.49
C GLY A 50 6.90 10.92 1.69
N THR A 51 5.84 11.18 2.42
CA THR A 51 4.69 10.29 2.61
C THR A 51 3.44 11.16 2.63
N ALA A 52 2.33 10.64 2.11
CA ALA A 52 1.02 11.29 2.20
C ALA A 52 0.25 10.88 3.47
N MET A 53 0.74 9.84 4.18
CA MET A 53 0.20 9.38 5.45
C MET A 53 1.02 9.94 6.61
N ASP A 54 0.52 9.78 7.83
CA ASP A 54 1.30 10.00 9.05
C ASP A 54 2.64 9.23 8.98
N PRO A 55 3.79 9.88 9.25
CA PRO A 55 5.11 9.26 9.08
C PRO A 55 5.36 8.00 9.93
N ALA A 56 4.64 7.84 11.05
CA ALA A 56 4.76 6.67 11.92
C ALA A 56 3.67 5.62 11.65
N TYR A 57 2.84 5.82 10.62
CA TYR A 57 1.73 4.95 10.29
C TYR A 57 1.99 4.10 9.04
N SER A 58 1.48 2.88 9.08
CA SER A 58 1.42 1.99 7.93
C SER A 58 0.15 1.17 8.04
N LEU A 59 -0.40 0.76 6.88
CA LEU A 59 -1.53 -0.15 6.88
C LEU A 59 -1.15 -1.46 7.58
N PRO A 60 -2.10 -2.11 8.28
CA PRO A 60 -1.90 -3.48 8.74
C PRO A 60 -1.49 -4.38 7.57
N LEU A 61 -0.58 -5.32 7.82
CA LEU A 61 -0.05 -6.21 6.78
C LEU A 61 -1.11 -7.12 6.12
N ASN A 62 -2.29 -7.23 6.72
CA ASN A 62 -3.44 -7.93 6.19
C ASN A 62 -4.45 -7.03 5.46
N VAL A 63 -4.11 -5.76 5.20
CA VAL A 63 -4.95 -4.81 4.47
C VAL A 63 -4.18 -4.19 3.30
N ALA A 64 -4.83 -4.13 2.13
CA ALA A 64 -4.35 -3.35 0.99
C ALA A 64 -5.34 -2.28 0.56
N MET A 65 -4.83 -1.14 0.09
CA MET A 65 -5.62 -0.13 -0.61
C MET A 65 -5.73 -0.51 -2.09
N ILE A 66 -6.92 -0.95 -2.50
CA ILE A 66 -7.16 -1.42 -3.88
C ILE A 66 -7.75 -0.33 -4.77
N THR A 67 -8.24 0.77 -4.19
CA THR A 67 -8.70 1.94 -4.94
C THR A 67 -8.58 3.19 -4.10
N LEU A 68 -8.02 4.23 -4.72
CA LEU A 68 -8.07 5.61 -4.26
C LEU A 68 -8.30 6.47 -5.51
N GLN A 69 -9.50 7.02 -5.66
CA GLN A 69 -9.90 7.70 -6.88
C GLN A 69 -10.75 8.94 -6.56
N GLU A 70 -10.38 10.08 -7.13
CA GLU A 70 -11.21 11.29 -7.14
C GLU A 70 -12.37 11.12 -8.16
N LEU A 71 -13.57 11.52 -7.75
CA LEU A 71 -14.78 11.50 -8.55
C LEU A 71 -15.10 12.90 -9.08
N ASN A 72 -16.03 12.99 -10.03
CA ASN A 72 -16.35 14.24 -10.73
C ASN A 72 -16.87 15.37 -9.82
N ASP A 73 -17.42 15.02 -8.66
CA ASP A 73 -17.93 15.95 -7.66
C ASP A 73 -16.87 16.35 -6.62
N GLY A 74 -15.60 15.94 -6.83
CA GLY A 74 -14.49 16.16 -5.90
C GLY A 74 -14.50 15.23 -4.68
N SER A 75 -15.45 14.29 -4.60
CA SER A 75 -15.41 13.23 -3.58
C SER A 75 -14.34 12.19 -3.93
N VAL A 76 -13.97 11.35 -2.95
CA VAL A 76 -12.93 10.33 -3.13
C VAL A 76 -13.50 8.95 -2.82
N LEU A 77 -13.42 8.04 -3.79
CA LEU A 77 -13.69 6.62 -3.61
C LEU A 77 -12.46 5.93 -3.03
N LEU A 78 -12.61 5.37 -1.83
CA LEU A 78 -11.62 4.54 -1.16
C LEU A 78 -12.14 3.11 -1.03
N ARG A 79 -11.36 2.12 -1.46
CA ARG A 79 -11.62 0.70 -1.19
C ARG A 79 -10.40 0.06 -0.54
N LEU A 80 -10.63 -0.55 0.62
CA LEU A 80 -9.65 -1.31 1.39
C LEU A 80 -10.06 -2.79 1.35
N ALA A 81 -9.11 -3.69 1.13
CA ALA A 81 -9.34 -5.12 1.09
C ALA A 81 -8.58 -5.83 2.20
N HIS A 82 -9.26 -6.75 2.89
CA HIS A 82 -8.58 -7.73 3.73
C HIS A 82 -7.96 -8.80 2.83
N LEU A 83 -6.67 -9.07 3.00
CA LEU A 83 -5.91 -9.91 2.06
C LEU A 83 -6.01 -11.41 2.35
N TYR A 84 -6.39 -11.78 3.57
CA TYR A 84 -6.39 -13.16 4.05
C TYR A 84 -7.81 -13.67 4.23
N GLU A 85 -8.02 -14.94 3.92
CA GLU A 85 -9.25 -15.66 4.25
C GLU A 85 -9.26 -16.09 5.73
N GLU A 86 -10.42 -16.52 6.21
CA GLU A 86 -10.55 -17.02 7.59
C GLU A 86 -9.66 -18.26 7.79
N GLY A 87 -8.80 -18.22 8.82
CA GLY A 87 -7.90 -19.32 9.16
C GLY A 87 -6.72 -19.55 8.20
N GLU A 88 -6.50 -18.70 7.19
CA GLU A 88 -5.43 -18.88 6.20
C GLU A 88 -4.01 -18.69 6.80
N ASP A 89 -3.91 -17.76 7.74
CA ASP A 89 -2.71 -17.40 8.50
C ASP A 89 -3.07 -17.14 9.96
N ALA A 90 -2.30 -17.70 10.89
CA ALA A 90 -2.59 -17.63 12.33
C ALA A 90 -2.58 -16.20 12.90
N LYS A 91 -1.86 -15.26 12.25
CA LYS A 91 -1.73 -13.87 12.70
C LYS A 91 -2.54 -12.91 11.84
N TYR A 92 -2.52 -13.11 10.52
CA TYR A 92 -3.05 -12.15 9.55
C TYR A 92 -4.51 -12.39 9.15
N SER A 93 -5.09 -13.54 9.51
CA SER A 93 -6.53 -13.80 9.35
C SER A 93 -7.39 -13.20 10.47
N ALA A 94 -6.83 -12.27 11.24
CA ALA A 94 -7.49 -11.61 12.35
C ALA A 94 -8.08 -10.26 11.92
N LEU A 95 -9.06 -9.77 12.70
CA LEU A 95 -9.67 -8.45 12.47
C LEU A 95 -8.62 -7.34 12.39
N ALA A 96 -8.63 -6.59 11.29
CA ALA A 96 -7.78 -5.42 11.09
C ALA A 96 -8.51 -4.11 11.39
N LYS A 97 -7.76 -3.09 11.81
CA LYS A 97 -8.26 -1.72 12.00
C LYS A 97 -7.41 -0.76 11.19
N VAL A 98 -8.06 0.15 10.48
CA VAL A 98 -7.40 1.19 9.68
C VAL A 98 -7.77 2.56 10.20
N GLU A 99 -6.76 3.41 10.42
CA GLU A 99 -6.93 4.74 11.00
C GLU A 99 -6.96 5.79 9.87
N LEU A 100 -8.15 6.09 9.34
CA LEU A 100 -8.30 7.00 8.20
C LEU A 100 -7.70 8.40 8.45
N LYS A 101 -7.73 8.89 9.69
CA LYS A 101 -7.10 10.18 10.06
C LYS A 101 -5.58 10.15 9.90
N LYS A 102 -4.94 9.00 10.13
CA LYS A 102 -3.50 8.83 9.91
C LYS A 102 -3.18 8.57 8.44
N MET A 103 -4.08 7.91 7.69
CA MET A 103 -3.91 7.76 6.25
C MET A 103 -3.98 9.09 5.50
N PHE A 104 -4.86 9.99 5.93
CA PHE A 104 -5.06 11.30 5.32
C PHE A 104 -4.65 12.42 6.28
N SER A 105 -3.42 12.36 6.79
CA SER A 105 -2.92 13.25 7.86
C SER A 105 -2.95 14.73 7.49
N GLU A 106 -2.81 15.05 6.20
CA GLU A 106 -2.82 16.42 5.68
C GLU A 106 -4.22 16.93 5.29
N LYS A 107 -5.27 16.12 5.47
CA LYS A 107 -6.64 16.45 5.05
C LYS A 107 -7.65 16.19 6.16
N THR A 108 -8.68 17.03 6.22
CA THR A 108 -9.85 16.75 7.07
C THR A 108 -10.83 15.88 6.28
N VAL A 109 -10.99 14.63 6.70
CA VAL A 109 -11.88 13.66 6.05
C VAL A 109 -13.31 13.85 6.57
N ARG A 110 -14.26 14.02 5.64
CA ARG A 110 -15.71 13.87 5.91
C ARG A 110 -16.19 12.62 5.20
N ILE A 111 -16.77 11.69 5.97
CA ILE A 111 -17.23 10.41 5.44
C ILE A 111 -18.69 10.58 5.03
N CYS A 112 -18.99 10.24 3.78
CA CYS A 112 -20.36 10.07 3.30
C CYS A 112 -20.62 8.57 3.23
N ILE A 113 -21.63 8.08 3.95
CA ILE A 113 -22.05 6.67 4.00
C ILE A 113 -23.43 6.56 3.38
#